data_AF-A0A6H9SBB3-F1
#
_entry.id   AF-A0A6H9SBB3-F1
#
_cell.length_a   1.000
_cell.length_b   1.000
_cell.length_c   1.000
_cell.angle_alpha   90.00
_cell.angle_beta   90.00
_cell.angle_gamma   90.00
#
_symmetry.space_group_name_H-M   'P 1'
#
loop_
_entity.id
_entity.type
_entity.pdbx_description
1 polymer ?
#
loop_
_entity_poly.entity_id
_entity_poly.type
_entity_poly.pdbx_seq_one_letter_code
_entity_poly.pdbx_strand_id
1 'polypeptide(L)'
;AFQICRRDPQTAQVERCWSFAAEALQDGRRYSQDYGLAEALVVDTEGAWIGLDNNDGARADGETRPIIWRFAAPDGGWGASP
;
A
#
# COMPACT_ATOMS: atom_id res chain seq x y z
N ALA A 1 -5.62 1.99 8.00
CA ALA A 1 -5.63 0.88 7.03
C ALA A 1 -4.57 1.07 5.95
N PHE A 2 -4.56 2.21 5.23
CA PHE A 2 -3.65 2.49 4.11
C PHE A 2 -2.21 2.82 4.54
N GLN A 3 -1.51 1.85 5.13
CA GLN A 3 -0.15 2.02 5.61
C GLN A 3 0.70 0.77 5.43
N ILE A 4 1.97 0.98 5.13
CA ILE A 4 3.02 -0.04 5.27
C ILE A 4 3.62 0.17 6.65
N CYS A 5 3.67 -0.88 7.48
CA CYS A 5 4.26 -0.79 8.81
C CYS A 5 5.43 -1.75 8.94
N ARG A 6 6.59 -1.21 9.35
CA ARG A 6 7.70 -2.01 9.85
C ARG A 6 7.38 -2.45 11.27
N ARG A 7 7.61 -3.73 11.54
CA ARG A 7 7.38 -4.34 12.84
C ARG A 7 8.63 -5.07 13.27
N ASP A 8 8.82 -5.12 14.59
CA ASP A 8 9.79 -6.02 15.18
C ASP A 8 9.41 -7.47 14.84
N PRO A 9 10.35 -8.27 14.28
CA PRO A 9 10.04 -9.60 13.76
C PRO A 9 9.72 -10.64 14.86
N GLN A 10 10.05 -10.37 16.13
CA GLN A 10 9.83 -11.31 17.24
C GLN A 10 8.53 -11.00 18.00
N THR A 11 8.25 -9.73 18.23
CA THR A 11 7.15 -9.24 19.07
C THR A 11 5.98 -8.70 18.27
N ALA A 12 6.15 -8.50 16.96
CA ALA A 12 5.20 -7.86 16.06
C ALA A 12 4.83 -6.42 16.46
N GLN A 13 5.57 -5.79 17.38
CA GLN A 13 5.35 -4.39 17.75
C GLN A 13 5.59 -3.49 16.55
N VAL A 14 4.72 -2.52 16.37
CA VAL A 14 4.86 -1.53 15.29
C VAL A 14 5.97 -0.57 15.65
N GLU A 15 6.99 -0.50 14.80
CA GLU A 15 8.12 0.41 14.99
C GLU A 15 7.90 1.71 14.24
N ARG A 16 7.39 1.62 13.00
CA ARG A 16 7.14 2.78 12.13
C ARG A 16 6.14 2.42 11.04
N CYS A 17 5.30 3.38 10.64
CA CYS A 17 4.40 3.23 9.51
C CYS A 17 4.54 4.38 8.53
N TRP A 18 4.32 4.08 7.25
CA TRP A 18 4.24 5.06 6.16
C TRP A 18 2.87 4.96 5.52
N SER A 19 2.20 6.11 5.39
CA SER A 19 0.87 6.18 4.79
C SER A 19 0.96 6.23 3.27
N PHE A 20 0.11 5.45 2.61
CA PHE A 20 -0.16 5.58 1.17
C PHE A 20 -1.59 6.08 0.91
N ALA A 21 -2.28 6.57 1.95
CA ALA A 21 -3.68 6.99 1.89
C ALA A 21 -3.92 8.09 0.84
N ALA A 22 -2.99 9.05 0.68
CA ALA A 22 -3.13 10.13 -0.29
C ALA A 22 -3.26 9.62 -1.74
N GLU A 23 -2.70 8.44 -2.02
CA GLU A 23 -2.80 7.78 -3.31
C GLU A 23 -4.03 6.87 -3.37
N ALA A 24 -4.21 6.00 -2.37
CA ALA A 24 -5.31 5.04 -2.33
C ALA A 24 -6.70 5.67 -2.25
N LEU A 25 -6.80 6.87 -1.69
CA LEU A 25 -8.08 7.53 -1.43
C LEU A 25 -8.51 8.53 -2.51
N GLN A 26 -7.78 8.66 -3.62
CA GLN A 26 -8.26 9.47 -4.75
C GLN A 26 -9.54 8.86 -5.33
N ASP A 27 -10.51 9.70 -5.69
CA ASP A 27 -11.85 9.26 -6.11
C ASP A 27 -11.81 8.26 -7.28
N GLY A 28 -10.90 8.48 -8.24
CA GLY A 28 -10.68 7.53 -9.31
C GLY A 28 -10.19 6.18 -8.79
N ARG A 29 -9.28 6.13 -7.81
CA ARG A 29 -8.50 4.93 -7.49
C ARG A 29 -9.18 3.93 -6.54
N ARG A 30 -10.44 4.19 -6.16
CA ARG A 30 -11.19 3.34 -5.23
C ARG A 30 -12.08 2.34 -5.97
N TYR A 31 -12.10 1.12 -5.45
CA TYR A 31 -13.09 0.10 -5.80
C TYR A 31 -14.14 0.04 -4.68
N SER A 32 -15.40 -0.15 -5.04
CA SER A 32 -16.52 -0.17 -4.09
C SER A 32 -16.73 -1.56 -3.47
N GLN A 33 -15.68 -2.09 -2.83
CA GLN A 33 -15.70 -3.40 -2.17
C GLN A 33 -15.67 -3.25 -0.65
N ASP A 34 -16.35 -4.15 0.06
CA ASP A 34 -16.48 -4.10 1.53
C ASP A 34 -15.23 -4.62 2.27
N TYR A 35 -14.23 -5.09 1.53
CA TYR A 35 -12.98 -5.65 2.04
C TYR A 35 -11.77 -4.89 1.52
N GLY A 36 -10.63 -5.06 2.21
CA GLY A 36 -9.36 -4.48 1.79
C GLY A 36 -8.81 -5.23 0.57
N LEU A 37 -8.23 -4.46 -0.37
CA LEU A 37 -7.78 -4.99 -1.67
C LEU A 37 -6.25 -4.98 -1.84
N ALA A 38 -5.52 -4.38 -0.89
CA ALA A 38 -4.07 -4.35 -0.93
C ALA A 38 -3.52 -5.73 -0.51
N GLU A 39 -3.29 -6.59 -1.49
CA GLU A 39 -2.91 -8.01 -1.27
C GLU A 39 -1.45 -8.32 -1.64
N ALA A 40 -0.81 -7.47 -2.44
CA ALA A 40 0.60 -7.64 -2.81
C ALA A 40 1.47 -6.53 -2.23
N LEU A 41 2.61 -6.90 -1.67
CA LEU A 41 3.65 -5.99 -1.19
C LEU A 41 5.04 -6.52 -1.58
N VAL A 42 5.81 -5.71 -2.31
CA VAL A 42 7.24 -5.93 -2.56
C VAL A 42 8.00 -4.73 -2.03
N VAL A 43 9.05 -4.96 -1.23
CA VAL A 43 9.88 -3.90 -0.67
C VAL A 43 11.32 -4.16 -1.07
N ASP A 44 11.97 -3.13 -1.61
CA ASP A 44 13.39 -3.12 -1.94
C ASP A 44 14.04 -1.82 -1.45
N THR A 45 15.32 -1.62 -1.76
CA THR A 45 16.07 -0.43 -1.35
C THR A 45 15.60 0.85 -2.04
N GLU A 46 14.97 0.75 -3.21
CA GLU A 46 14.46 1.89 -3.96
C GLU A 46 13.05 2.28 -3.51
N GLY A 47 12.28 1.35 -2.95
CA GLY A 47 10.95 1.64 -2.46
C GLY A 47 10.05 0.45 -2.18
N ALA A 48 8.75 0.68 -2.36
CA ALA A 48 7.72 -0.32 -2.14
C ALA A 48 6.72 -0.34 -3.31
N TRP A 49 6.32 -1.54 -3.69
CA TRP A 49 5.25 -1.80 -4.63
C TRP A 49 4.05 -2.34 -3.87
N ILE A 50 2.88 -1.73 -4.07
CA ILE A 50 1.61 -2.18 -3.49
C ILE A 50 0.69 -2.54 -4.64
N GLY A 51 0.25 -3.80 -4.68
CA GLY A 51 -0.73 -4.28 -5.65
C GLY A 51 -2.13 -4.37 -5.03
N LEU A 52 -3.12 -3.88 -5.76
CA LEU A 52 -4.53 -4.07 -5.45
C LEU A 52 -5.10 -5.22 -6.28
N ASP A 53 -5.56 -6.28 -5.61
CA ASP A 53 -6.44 -7.27 -6.24
C ASP A 53 -7.87 -6.74 -6.16
N ASN A 54 -8.44 -6.36 -7.30
CA ASN A 54 -9.79 -5.82 -7.36
C ASN A 54 -10.87 -6.89 -7.51
N ASN A 55 -10.53 -8.19 -7.53
CA ASN A 55 -11.48 -9.30 -7.62
C ASN A 55 -12.56 -9.06 -8.70
N ASP A 56 -12.10 -8.69 -9.91
CA ASP A 56 -12.88 -8.32 -11.10
C ASP A 56 -13.82 -7.10 -10.95
N GLY A 57 -13.79 -6.41 -9.81
CA GLY A 57 -14.59 -5.23 -9.53
C GLY A 57 -14.14 -3.99 -10.31
N ALA A 58 -15.09 -3.18 -10.76
CA ALA A 58 -14.80 -1.90 -11.41
C ALA A 58 -14.61 -0.76 -10.39
N ARG A 59 -13.76 0.22 -10.74
CA ARG A 59 -13.72 1.53 -10.07
C ARG A 59 -14.96 2.34 -10.43
N ALA A 60 -15.16 3.47 -9.76
CA ALA A 60 -16.29 4.36 -10.03
C ALA A 60 -16.33 4.90 -11.49
N ASP A 61 -15.19 4.93 -12.18
CA ASP A 61 -15.06 5.34 -13.59
C ASP A 61 -15.20 4.17 -14.60
N GLY A 62 -15.48 2.96 -14.12
CA GLY A 62 -15.67 1.77 -14.96
C GLY A 62 -14.39 1.02 -15.32
N GLU A 63 -13.21 1.47 -14.90
CA GLU A 63 -11.96 0.72 -15.08
C GLU A 63 -11.95 -0.56 -14.25
N THR A 64 -11.52 -1.67 -14.87
CA THR A 64 -11.50 -3.01 -14.26
C THR A 64 -10.09 -3.58 -14.09
N ARG A 65 -9.05 -2.89 -14.57
CA ARG A 65 -7.67 -3.34 -14.31
C ARG A 65 -7.31 -3.15 -12.84
N PRO A 66 -6.58 -4.09 -12.22
CA PRO A 66 -5.97 -3.89 -10.91
C PRO A 66 -4.93 -2.77 -10.96
N ILE A 67 -4.63 -2.19 -9.79
CA ILE A 67 -3.64 -1.12 -9.67
C ILE A 67 -2.37 -1.65 -9.01
N ILE A 68 -1.22 -1.25 -9.56
CA ILE A 68 0.06 -1.36 -8.89
C ILE A 68 0.60 0.05 -8.66
N TRP A 69 0.87 0.39 -7.40
CA TRP A 69 1.58 1.62 -7.05
C TRP A 69 3.03 1.32 -6.75
N ARG A 70 3.91 2.23 -7.16
CA ARG A 70 5.31 2.26 -6.73
C ARG A 70 5.56 3.54 -5.94
N PHE A 71 6.01 3.39 -4.71
CA PHE A 71 6.44 4.48 -3.84
C PHE A 71 7.95 4.44 -3.68
N ALA A 72 8.60 5.61 -3.62
CA ALA A 72 10.01 5.69 -3.28
C ALA A 72 10.25 5.26 -1.81
N ALA A 73 11.44 4.75 -1.53
CA ALA A 73 11.88 4.48 -0.18
C ALA A 73 11.88 5.76 0.66
N PRO A 74 11.60 5.68 1.97
CA PRO A 74 11.67 6.83 2.84
C PRO A 74 13.11 7.32 2.97
N ASP A 75 13.27 8.60 3.34
CA ASP A 75 14.59 9.16 3.64
C ASP A 75 15.30 8.33 4.71
N GLY A 76 16.57 8.00 4.45
CA GLY A 76 17.37 7.09 5.30
C GLY A 76 17.04 5.60 5.15
N GLY A 77 16.06 5.25 4.32
CA GLY A 77 15.66 3.88 4.02
C GLY A 77 14.74 3.26 5.08
N TRP A 78 14.24 2.06 4.78
CA TRP A 78 13.27 1.35 5.61
C TRP A 78 13.77 1.00 7.01
N GLY A 79 15.10 0.89 7.18
CA GLY A 79 15.76 0.55 8.45
C GLY A 79 16.10 1.74 9.34
N ALA A 80 15.90 2.98 8.89
CA ALA A 80 16.26 4.15 9.68
C ALA A 80 15.50 4.21 11.02
N SER A 81 16.20 4.62 12.07
CA SER A 81 15.57 5.04 13.32
C SER A 81 14.82 6.37 13.11
N PRO A 82 13.74 6.63 13.85
CA PRO A 82 13.07 7.93 13.86
C PRO A 82 14.02 9.08 14.20
#